data_AF-A0A8E2H661-F1
#
_entry.id   AF-A0A8E2H661-F1
#
_cell.length_a   1.000
_cell.length_b   1.000
_cell.length_c   1.000
_cell.angle_alpha   90.00
_cell.angle_beta   90.00
_cell.angle_gamma   90.00
#
_symmetry.space_group_name_H-M   'P 1'
#
loop_
_entity.id
_entity.type
_entity.pdbx_description
1 polymer ?
#
loop_
_entity_poly.entity_id
_entity_poly.type
_entity_poly.pdbx_seq_one_letter_code
_entity_poly.pdbx_strand_id
1 'polypeptide(L)'
;MDEILGTVRIDEKRSLHLGTLSPHSLSALEVEHLGFDGYFLFETDDSQLSKGIKVLGKAPDLDAAFRLLDIWQTSMARLAA
;
A
#
# COMPACT_ATOMS: atom_id res chain seq x y z
N MET A 1 8.80 13.06 3.49
CA MET A 1 7.37 13.39 3.32
C MET A 1 6.78 12.17 2.63
N ASP A 2 5.94 11.41 3.34
CA ASP A 2 5.23 10.27 2.76
C ASP A 2 4.13 10.82 1.88
N GLU A 3 4.10 10.41 0.61
CA GLU A 3 3.09 10.85 -0.35
C GLU A 3 2.27 9.64 -0.79
N ILE A 4 0.94 9.71 -0.60
CA ILE A 4 0.00 8.74 -1.15
C ILE A 4 -0.31 9.16 -2.59
N LEU A 5 0.07 8.30 -3.53
CA LEU A 5 -0.07 8.50 -4.97
C LEU A 5 -1.34 7.85 -5.53
N GLY A 6 -1.84 6.81 -4.85
CA GLY A 6 -3.03 6.09 -5.25
C GLY A 6 -3.68 5.38 -4.07
N THR A 7 -4.99 5.16 -4.16
CA THR A 7 -5.74 4.42 -3.15
C THR A 7 -6.86 3.63 -3.80
N VAL A 8 -7.00 2.37 -3.40
CA VAL A 8 -8.13 1.50 -3.74
C VAL A 8 -8.76 1.01 -2.45
N ARG A 9 -10.08 1.12 -2.36
CA ARG A 9 -10.80 0.64 -1.19
C ARG A 9 -10.98 -0.88 -1.28
N ILE A 10 -10.61 -1.59 -0.22
CA ILE A 10 -10.83 -3.04 -0.12
C ILE A 10 -12.24 -3.28 0.42
N ASP A 11 -12.59 -2.60 1.52
CA ASP A 11 -13.92 -2.64 2.14
C ASP A 11 -14.22 -1.36 2.96
N GLU A 12 -15.24 -1.38 3.82
CA GLU A 12 -15.63 -0.23 4.63
C GLU A 12 -14.53 0.28 5.57
N LYS A 13 -13.54 -0.53 5.94
CA LYS A 13 -12.53 -0.19 6.94
C LYS A 13 -11.10 -0.38 6.47
N ARG A 14 -10.89 -1.05 5.33
CA ARG A 14 -9.56 -1.33 4.80
C ARG A 14 -9.35 -0.68 3.45
N SER A 15 -8.18 -0.07 3.29
CA SER A 15 -7.77 0.59 2.06
C SER A 15 -6.36 0.16 1.69
N LEU A 16 -6.16 -0.07 0.39
CA LEU A 16 -4.86 -0.31 -0.20
C LEU A 16 -4.32 1.02 -0.73
N HIS A 17 -3.13 1.39 -0.31
CA HIS A 17 -2.47 2.62 -0.73
C HIS A 17 -1.20 2.31 -1.50
N LEU A 18 -0.95 3.15 -2.49
CA LEU A 18 0.31 3.26 -3.18
C LEU A 18 0.95 4.57 -2.75
N GLY A 19 2.21 4.53 -2.32
CA GLY A 19 2.92 5.75 -1.95
C GLY A 19 4.39 5.57 -1.67
N THR A 20 5.06 6.65 -1.33
CA THR A 20 6.42 6.63 -0.80
C THR A 20 6.36 6.55 0.72
N LEU A 21 7.28 5.79 1.32
CA LEU A 21 7.41 5.69 2.77
C LEU A 21 8.71 6.32 3.23
N SER A 22 8.68 7.06 4.35
CA SER A 22 9.92 7.57 4.93
C SER A 22 10.80 6.43 5.46
N PRO A 23 12.13 6.60 5.51
CA PRO A 23 13.02 5.61 6.10
C PRO A 23 12.63 5.25 7.54
N HIS A 24 12.19 6.25 8.31
CA HIS A 24 11.69 6.06 9.67
C HIS A 24 10.44 5.16 9.71
N SER A 25 9.48 5.36 8.79
CA SER A 25 8.29 4.50 8.65
C SER A 25 8.69 3.06 8.34
N LEU A 26 9.65 2.85 7.43
CA LEU A 26 10.10 1.53 7.02
C LEU A 26 10.82 0.77 8.15
N SER A 27 11.66 1.46 8.94
CA SER A 27 12.28 0.89 10.15
C SER A 27 11.24 0.58 11.23
N ALA A 28 10.28 1.46 11.47
CA ALA A 28 9.22 1.23 12.46
C ALA A 28 8.31 0.05 12.10
N LEU A 29 8.21 -0.29 10.81
CA LEU A 29 7.44 -1.42 10.29
C LEU A 29 8.30 -2.66 10.05
N GLU A 30 9.60 -2.64 10.40
CA GLU A 30 10.55 -3.75 10.25
C GLU A 30 10.69 -4.28 8.80
N VAL A 31 10.50 -3.40 7.80
CA VAL A 31 10.56 -3.74 6.36
C VAL A 31 11.77 -3.16 5.63
N GLU A 32 12.82 -2.83 6.38
CA GLU A 32 14.07 -2.21 5.87
C GLU A 32 14.76 -3.04 4.79
N HIS A 33 14.52 -4.36 4.78
CA HIS A 33 15.02 -5.29 3.77
C HIS A 33 14.49 -4.99 2.35
N LEU A 34 13.41 -4.22 2.20
CA LEU A 34 12.90 -3.76 0.90
C LEU A 34 13.69 -2.55 0.35
N GLY A 35 14.58 -1.97 1.15
CA GLY A 35 15.26 -0.72 0.84
C GLY A 35 14.40 0.50 1.20
N PHE A 36 15.03 1.68 1.18
CA PHE A 36 14.43 2.93 1.65
C PHE A 36 13.89 3.84 0.55
N ASP A 37 14.13 3.47 -0.70
CA ASP A 37 13.68 4.16 -1.90
C ASP A 37 12.50 3.44 -2.57
N GLY A 38 11.85 4.14 -3.50
CA GLY A 38 10.84 3.56 -4.39
C GLY A 38 9.40 3.71 -3.90
N TYR A 39 8.52 2.90 -4.49
CA TYR A 39 7.08 2.96 -4.29
C TYR A 39 6.60 1.72 -3.55
N PHE A 40 5.81 1.92 -2.51
CA PHE A 40 5.35 0.88 -1.62
C PHE A 40 3.85 0.70 -1.76
N LEU A 41 3.44 -0.56 -1.76
CA LEU A 41 2.05 -0.95 -1.66
C LEU A 41 1.80 -1.35 -0.21
N PHE A 42 0.86 -0.68 0.46
CA PHE A 42 0.55 -0.94 1.85
C PHE A 42 -0.94 -0.84 2.14
N GLU A 43 -1.41 -1.67 3.05
CA GLU A 43 -2.78 -1.69 3.53
C GLU A 43 -2.89 -0.87 4.80
N THR A 44 -3.95 -0.08 4.92
CA THR A 44 -4.40 0.51 6.18
C THR A 44 -5.68 -0.18 6.63
N ASP A 45 -5.78 -0.43 7.94
CA ASP A 45 -6.98 -0.96 8.58
C ASP A 45 -7.44 -0.01 9.68
N ASP A 46 -8.55 0.67 9.42
CA ASP A 46 -9.20 1.59 10.36
C ASP A 46 -10.11 0.86 11.37
N SER A 47 -10.24 -0.47 11.29
CA SER A 47 -11.09 -1.27 12.17
C SER A 47 -10.47 -1.60 13.53
N GLN A 48 -9.14 -1.59 13.62
CA GLN A 48 -8.43 -1.99 14.83
C GLN A 48 -8.25 -0.81 15.79
N LEU A 49 -8.29 -1.08 17.10
CA LEU A 49 -7.97 -0.09 18.15
C LEU A 49 -6.56 0.51 17.96
N SER A 50 -5.66 -0.23 17.32
CA SER A 50 -4.41 0.25 16.79
C SER A 50 -4.52 0.41 15.28
N LYS A 51 -4.69 1.65 14.80
CA LYS A 51 -4.55 1.97 13.37
C LYS A 51 -3.21 1.43 12.88
N GLY A 52 -3.26 0.45 11.99
CA GLY A 52 -2.08 -0.26 11.50
C GLY A 52 -1.84 0.04 10.03
N ILE A 53 -0.56 0.16 9.66
CA ILE A 53 -0.11 0.09 8.27
C ILE A 53 0.59 -1.26 8.10
N LYS A 54 0.24 -1.98 7.04
CA LYS A 54 0.93 -3.21 6.65
C LYS A 54 1.49 -3.07 5.25
N VAL A 55 2.82 -3.05 5.12
CA VAL A 55 3.48 -3.05 3.82
C VAL A 55 3.34 -4.43 3.19
N LEU A 56 2.79 -4.49 1.98
CA LEU A 56 2.61 -5.71 1.20
C LEU A 56 3.79 -5.94 0.25
N GLY A 57 4.46 -4.87 -0.17
CA GLY A 57 5.67 -4.96 -0.98
C GLY A 57 6.12 -3.62 -1.55
N LYS A 58 7.20 -3.69 -2.32
CA LYS A 58 7.80 -2.57 -3.06
C LYS A 58 7.67 -2.83 -4.56
N ALA A 59 7.27 -1.81 -5.31
CA ALA A 59 7.28 -1.81 -6.77
C ALA A 59 8.64 -1.29 -7.29
N PRO A 60 9.13 -1.81 -8.43
CA PRO A 60 10.40 -1.39 -9.02
C PRO A 60 10.38 0.04 -9.57
N ASP A 61 9.20 0.53 -9.99
CA ASP A 61 8.98 1.84 -10.57
C ASP A 61 7.50 2.27 -10.42
N LEU A 62 7.20 3.53 -10.76
CA LEU A 62 5.87 4.12 -10.57
C LEU A 62 4.79 3.47 -11.44
N ASP A 63 5.13 3.14 -12.70
CA ASP A 63 4.20 2.55 -13.65
C ASP A 63 3.80 1.15 -13.19
N ALA A 64 4.78 0.34 -12.76
CA ALA A 64 4.53 -0.96 -12.16
C ALA A 64 3.63 -0.85 -10.93
N ALA A 65 3.85 0.18 -10.10
CA ALA A 65 3.07 0.41 -8.91
C ALA A 65 1.60 0.74 -9.22
N PHE A 66 1.34 1.62 -10.19
CA PHE A 66 -0.03 1.89 -10.65
C PHE A 66 -0.68 0.68 -11.32
N ARG A 67 0.09 -0.11 -12.09
CA ARG A 67 -0.41 -1.37 -12.67
C ARG A 67 -0.85 -2.36 -11.61
N LEU A 68 -0.13 -2.48 -10.50
CA LEU A 68 -0.54 -3.33 -9.38
C LEU A 68 -1.87 -2.87 -8.76
N LEU A 69 -2.04 -1.55 -8.62
CA LEU A 69 -3.27 -0.95 -8.11
C LEU A 69 -4.48 -1.24 -9.03
N ASP A 70 -4.30 -1.11 -10.35
CA ASP A 70 -5.30 -1.42 -11.38
C ASP A 70 -5.69 -2.91 -11.41
N ILE A 71 -4.69 -3.80 -11.32
CA ILE A 71 -4.90 -5.25 -11.23
C ILE A 71 -5.74 -5.58 -9.99
N TRP A 72 -5.43 -4.96 -8.86
CA TRP A 72 -6.18 -5.17 -7.62
C TRP A 72 -7.63 -4.71 -7.76
N GLN A 73 -7.85 -3.49 -8.26
CA GLN A 73 -9.19 -2.95 -8.48
C GLN A 73 -10.02 -3.84 -9.41
N THR A 74 -9.42 -4.32 -10.50
CA THR A 74 -10.07 -5.24 -11.43
C THR A 74 -10.41 -6.58 -10.79
N SER A 75 -9.50 -7.13 -9.97
CA SER A 75 -9.72 -8.38 -9.25
C SER A 75 -10.90 -8.27 -8.27
N MET A 76 -10.94 -7.17 -7.50
CA MET A 76 -12.03 -6.90 -6.56
C MET A 76 -13.38 -6.74 -7.26
N ALA A 77 -13.42 -6.04 -8.40
CA ALA A 77 -14.65 -5.89 -9.19
C ALA A 77 -15.19 -7.23 -9.69
N ARG A 78 -14.31 -8.18 -10.03
CA ARG A 78 -14.71 -9.54 -10.43
C ARG A 78 -15.26 -10.37 -9.27
N LEU A 79 -14.76 -10.18 -8.06
CA LEU A 79 -15.24 -10.90 -6.87
C LEU A 79 -16.60 -10.40 -6.39
N ALA A 80 -16.98 -9.16 -6.75
CA ALA A 80 -18.25 -8.55 -6.39
C ALA A 80 -19.39 -8.83 -7.40
N ALA A 81 -19.08 -9.44 -8.55
CA ALA A 81 -20.02 -9.74 -9.63
C ALA A 81 -20.54 -11.19 -9.55
#